data_AF-A0A960MEN5-F1
#
_entry.id   AF-A0A960MEN5-F1
#
_cell.length_a   1.000
_cell.length_b   1.000
_cell.length_c   1.000
_cell.angle_alpha   90.00
_cell.angle_beta   90.00
_cell.angle_gamma   90.00
#
_symmetry.space_group_name_H-M   'P 1'
#
loop_
_entity.id
_entity.type
_entity.pdbx_description
1 polymer ?
#
loop_
_entity_poly.entity_id
_entity_poly.type
_entity_poly.pdbx_seq_one_letter_code
_entity_poly.pdbx_strand_id
1 'polypeptide(L)'
;SIDEILRDLGLADEPLLIRMTGCPNGCARPYNADVAFVGRAPKKYAMYAGGSHRGDRLAGLYQKSIGFDEIPGVMKTILEDFAANRESGESFTDYWGRTQELGPEPDPMQFHVELSERAARRAGEASAVEG
;
A
#
# COMPACT_ATOMS: atom_id res chain seq x y z
N SER A 1 3.68 -8.55 -16.33
CA SER A 1 4.22 -7.51 -15.43
C SER A 1 3.14 -6.46 -15.14
N ILE A 2 3.36 -5.50 -14.24
CA ILE A 2 2.39 -4.41 -14.04
C ILE A 2 2.30 -3.53 -15.30
N ASP A 3 3.42 -3.30 -16.00
CA ASP A 3 3.42 -2.52 -17.25
C ASP A 3 2.56 -3.14 -18.36
N GLU A 4 2.56 -4.48 -18.47
CA GLU A 4 1.69 -5.20 -19.41
C GLU A 4 0.21 -5.01 -19.05
N ILE A 5 -0.14 -5.13 -17.77
CA ILE A 5 -1.51 -4.91 -17.29
C ILE A 5 -1.97 -3.49 -17.61
N LEU A 6 -1.13 -2.47 -17.37
CA LEU A 6 -1.47 -1.07 -17.69
C LEU A 6 -1.73 -0.89 -19.19
N ARG A 7 -0.92 -1.50 -20.06
CA ARG A 7 -1.13 -1.44 -21.52
C ARG A 7 -2.42 -2.12 -21.94
N ASP A 8 -2.68 -3.33 -21.44
CA ASP A 8 -3.86 -4.11 -21.78
C ASP A 8 -5.17 -3.40 -21.38
N LEU A 9 -5.12 -2.61 -20.30
CA LEU A 9 -6.25 -1.82 -19.82
C LEU A 9 -6.35 -0.41 -20.42
N GLY A 10 -5.42 -0.02 -21.31
CA GLY A 10 -5.39 1.33 -21.87
C GLY A 10 -5.01 2.42 -20.86
N LEU A 11 -4.25 2.06 -19.83
CA LEU A 11 -3.79 2.91 -18.72
C LEU A 11 -2.28 3.22 -18.80
N ALA A 12 -1.65 3.02 -19.97
CA ALA A 12 -0.21 3.21 -20.12
C ALA A 12 0.27 4.65 -19.82
N ASP A 13 -0.59 5.63 -20.07
CA ASP A 13 -0.33 7.06 -19.83
C ASP A 13 -0.93 7.55 -18.49
N GLU A 14 -1.49 6.66 -17.67
CA GLU A 14 -2.06 7.00 -16.37
C GLU A 14 -0.93 7.43 -15.41
N PRO A 15 -1.04 8.58 -14.73
CA PRO A 15 -0.09 8.99 -13.70
C PRO A 15 -0.23 8.14 -12.43
N LEU A 16 0.28 6.91 -12.48
CA LEU A 16 0.27 5.96 -11.38
C LEU A 16 1.65 5.82 -10.75
N LEU A 17 1.82 6.33 -9.52
CA LEU A 17 3.07 6.20 -8.78
C LEU A 17 3.08 4.90 -7.97
N ILE A 18 3.87 3.92 -8.42
CA ILE A 18 4.11 2.67 -7.68
C ILE A 18 5.50 2.68 -7.06
N ARG A 19 5.61 2.29 -5.78
CA ARG A 19 6.90 2.14 -5.10
C ARG A 19 7.07 0.77 -4.46
N MET A 20 8.29 0.26 -4.45
CA MET A 20 8.62 -0.97 -3.72
C MET A 20 9.86 -0.73 -2.86
N THR A 21 9.85 -1.23 -1.62
CA THR A 21 10.98 -1.18 -0.69
C THR A 21 11.11 -2.49 0.06
N GLY A 22 12.34 -2.91 0.36
CA GLY A 22 12.61 -4.14 1.11
C GLY A 22 12.36 -4.04 2.62
N CYS A 23 12.26 -2.82 3.18
CA CYS A 23 12.07 -2.60 4.62
C CYS A 23 11.16 -1.39 4.91
N PRO A 24 10.57 -1.31 6.12
CA PRO A 24 9.60 -0.27 6.48
C PRO A 24 10.21 1.10 6.83
N ASN A 25 11.56 1.23 6.80
CA ASN A 25 12.27 2.46 7.18
C ASN A 25 11.96 3.68 6.29
N GLY A 26 11.34 3.45 5.12
CA GLY A 26 10.79 4.53 4.32
C GLY A 26 11.78 5.27 3.41
N CYS A 27 12.99 4.74 3.17
CA CYS A 27 13.99 5.37 2.28
C CYS A 27 13.45 5.65 0.87
N ALA A 28 12.64 4.75 0.33
CA ALA A 28 11.99 4.91 -0.96
C ALA A 28 10.76 5.85 -0.92
N ARG A 29 10.40 6.38 0.26
CA ARG A 29 9.16 7.15 0.51
C ARG A 29 7.89 6.39 0.05
N PRO A 30 7.69 5.13 0.48
CA PRO A 30 6.59 4.30 0.00
C PRO A 30 5.21 4.88 0.34
N TYR A 31 5.08 5.57 1.48
CA TYR A 31 3.79 6.08 1.96
C TYR A 31 3.27 7.31 1.21
N ASN A 32 4.03 7.85 0.26
CA ASN A 32 3.60 8.97 -0.60
C ASN A 32 3.24 8.51 -2.02
N ALA A 33 3.17 7.21 -2.27
CA ALA A 33 2.83 6.63 -3.57
C ALA A 33 1.33 6.31 -3.65
N ASP A 34 0.75 6.24 -4.86
CA ASP A 34 -0.61 5.72 -5.04
C ASP A 34 -0.71 4.29 -4.52
N VAL A 35 0.31 3.49 -4.85
CA VAL A 35 0.48 2.12 -4.36
C VAL A 35 1.93 1.89 -3.95
N ALA A 36 2.14 1.23 -2.81
CA ALA A 36 3.46 0.79 -2.40
C ALA A 36 3.49 -0.61 -1.80
N PHE A 37 4.60 -1.31 -2.04
CA PHE A 37 4.88 -2.62 -1.47
C PHE A 37 6.07 -2.52 -0.51
N VAL A 38 5.83 -2.81 0.76
CA VAL A 38 6.83 -2.69 1.84
C VAL A 38 7.17 -4.07 2.37
N GLY A 39 8.44 -4.49 2.23
CA GLY A 39 8.92 -5.79 2.67
C GLY A 39 8.69 -6.02 4.17
N ARG A 40 8.18 -7.22 4.49
CA ARG A 40 7.94 -7.70 5.86
C ARG A 40 8.75 -8.96 6.20
N ALA A 41 8.94 -9.82 5.21
CA ALA A 41 9.73 -11.04 5.28
C ALA A 41 10.19 -11.42 3.86
N PRO A 42 11.07 -12.42 3.68
CA PRO A 42 11.45 -12.88 2.34
C PRO A 42 10.23 -13.19 1.47
N LYS A 43 10.17 -12.53 0.29
CA LYS A 43 9.05 -12.61 -0.67
C LYS A 43 7.67 -12.22 -0.13
N LYS A 44 7.58 -11.54 1.01
CA LYS A 44 6.32 -11.05 1.59
C LYS A 44 6.34 -9.54 1.79
N TYR A 45 5.27 -8.89 1.34
CA TYR A 45 5.11 -7.45 1.33
C TYR A 45 3.78 -7.06 1.99
N ALA A 46 3.77 -5.95 2.70
CA ALA A 46 2.54 -5.23 2.99
C ALA A 46 2.26 -4.26 1.84
N MET A 47 1.01 -4.23 1.38
CA MET A 47 0.56 -3.27 0.39
C MET A 47 -0.05 -2.06 1.08
N TYR A 48 0.44 -0.90 0.70
CA TYR A 48 -0.09 0.41 1.05
C TYR A 48 -0.72 0.99 -0.21
N ALA A 49 -1.88 1.62 -0.07
CA ALA A 49 -2.56 2.23 -1.21
C ALA A 49 -3.34 3.48 -0.77
N GLY A 50 -3.70 4.30 -1.75
CA GLY A 50 -4.47 5.52 -1.51
C GLY A 50 -3.62 6.72 -1.13
N GLY A 51 -2.31 6.68 -1.39
CA GLY A 51 -1.56 7.92 -1.45
C GLY A 51 -1.94 8.72 -2.68
N SER A 52 -1.04 9.59 -3.10
CA SER A 52 -1.27 10.45 -4.26
C SER A 52 0.04 10.68 -4.97
N HIS A 53 0.07 10.50 -6.29
CA HIS A 53 1.22 10.87 -7.11
C HIS A 53 1.60 12.36 -6.94
N ARG A 54 0.67 13.21 -6.47
CA ARG A 54 0.90 14.64 -6.18
C ARG A 54 1.58 14.88 -4.83
N GLY A 55 1.58 13.89 -3.94
CA GLY A 55 2.18 13.98 -2.61
C GLY A 55 1.35 14.75 -1.58
N ASP A 56 0.07 14.99 -1.84
CA ASP A 56 -0.89 15.67 -0.95
C ASP A 56 -1.65 14.70 -0.02
N ARG A 57 -1.46 13.39 -0.18
CA ARG A 57 -2.11 12.34 0.63
C ARG A 57 -1.18 11.17 0.89
N LEU A 58 -1.26 10.61 2.10
CA LEU A 58 -0.49 9.43 2.49
C LEU A 58 -1.26 8.13 2.20
N ALA A 59 -0.53 7.11 1.80
CA ALA A 59 -1.06 5.77 1.58
C ALA A 59 -1.34 5.05 2.91
N GLY A 60 -2.54 4.48 3.03
CA GLY A 60 -2.94 3.64 4.14
C GLY A 60 -2.58 2.18 3.91
N LEU A 61 -2.56 1.38 4.99
CA LEU A 61 -2.34 -0.06 4.90
C LEU A 61 -3.58 -0.72 4.26
N TYR A 62 -3.42 -1.26 3.06
CA TYR A 62 -4.50 -1.94 2.32
C TYR A 62 -4.49 -3.45 2.60
N GLN A 63 -3.31 -4.08 2.55
CA GLN A 63 -3.17 -5.52 2.80
C GLN A 63 -1.90 -5.82 3.59
N LYS A 64 -2.03 -6.57 4.69
CA LYS A 64 -0.95 -6.85 5.64
C LYS A 64 0.16 -7.76 5.09
N SER A 65 -0.19 -8.68 4.19
CA SER A 65 0.73 -9.67 3.64
C SER A 65 0.27 -10.08 2.24
N ILE A 66 1.16 -9.91 1.27
CA ILE A 66 1.06 -10.34 -0.12
C ILE A 66 2.38 -11.01 -0.51
N GLY A 67 2.31 -12.17 -1.14
CA GLY A 67 3.45 -12.83 -1.76
C GLY A 67 3.94 -12.07 -3.00
N PHE A 68 5.25 -12.05 -3.24
CA PHE A 68 5.82 -11.35 -4.40
C PHE A 68 5.14 -11.73 -5.73
N ASP A 69 4.88 -13.02 -5.93
CA ASP A 69 4.29 -13.55 -7.15
C ASP A 69 2.78 -13.23 -7.30
N GLU A 70 2.13 -12.83 -6.21
CA GLU A 70 0.71 -12.45 -6.18
C GLU A 70 0.48 -10.98 -6.53
N ILE A 71 1.51 -10.13 -6.41
CA ILE A 71 1.43 -8.68 -6.62
C ILE A 71 0.80 -8.30 -7.97
N PRO A 72 1.21 -8.88 -9.12
CA PRO A 72 0.60 -8.53 -10.39
C PRO A 72 -0.90 -8.85 -10.46
N GLY A 73 -1.33 -9.94 -9.82
CA GLY A 73 -2.74 -10.33 -9.77
C GLY A 73 -3.58 -9.35 -8.96
N VAL A 74 -3.08 -8.93 -7.79
CA VAL A 74 -3.75 -7.93 -6.95
C VAL A 74 -3.84 -6.58 -7.68
N MET A 75 -2.74 -6.15 -8.32
CA MET A 75 -2.74 -4.91 -9.11
C MET A 75 -3.72 -4.97 -10.28
N LYS A 76 -3.81 -6.12 -10.97
CA LYS A 76 -4.75 -6.31 -12.07
C LYS A 76 -6.19 -6.07 -11.62
N THR A 77 -6.63 -6.70 -10.53
CA THR A 77 -7.99 -6.51 -10.01
C THR A 77 -8.31 -5.06 -9.69
N ILE A 78 -7.37 -4.34 -9.06
CA ILE A 78 -7.53 -2.92 -8.72
C ILE A 78 -7.60 -2.04 -9.97
N LEU A 79 -6.75 -2.30 -10.96
CA LEU A 79 -6.70 -1.51 -12.19
C LEU A 79 -7.89 -1.79 -13.11
N GLU A 80 -8.41 -3.02 -13.11
CA GLU A 80 -9.66 -3.38 -13.81
C GLU A 80 -10.86 -2.63 -13.23
N ASP A 81 -10.94 -2.57 -11.90
CA ASP A 81 -11.98 -1.79 -11.20
C ASP A 81 -11.89 -0.30 -11.53
N PHE A 82 -10.68 0.28 -11.46
CA PHE A 82 -10.44 1.66 -11.88
C PHE A 82 -10.84 1.91 -13.34
N ALA A 83 -10.39 1.07 -14.28
CA ALA A 83 -10.70 1.23 -15.70
C ALA A 83 -12.21 1.18 -15.98
N ALA A 84 -12.95 0.35 -15.23
CA ALA A 84 -14.39 0.18 -15.39
C ALA A 84 -15.22 1.30 -14.74
N ASN A 85 -14.77 1.83 -13.60
CA ASN A 85 -15.59 2.68 -12.73
C ASN A 85 -15.08 4.13 -12.58
N ARG A 86 -14.00 4.51 -13.28
CA ARG A 86 -13.51 5.90 -13.28
C ARG A 86 -14.46 6.84 -14.01
N GLU A 87 -14.53 8.07 -13.52
CA GLU A 87 -15.19 9.16 -14.22
C GLU A 87 -14.34 9.67 -15.39
N SER A 88 -14.95 10.41 -16.31
CA SER A 88 -14.26 10.93 -17.49
C SER A 88 -13.14 11.90 -17.08
N GLY A 89 -11.89 11.54 -17.39
CA GLY A 89 -10.70 12.33 -17.04
C GLY A 89 -10.24 12.18 -15.59
N GLU A 90 -10.83 11.26 -14.83
CA GLU A 90 -10.44 10.97 -13.46
C GLU A 90 -9.13 10.16 -13.43
N SER A 91 -8.18 10.62 -12.60
CA SER A 91 -6.93 9.90 -12.34
C SER A 91 -7.12 8.77 -11.35
N PHE A 92 -6.20 7.81 -11.31
CA PHE A 92 -6.21 6.74 -10.31
C PHE A 92 -6.19 7.28 -8.88
N THR A 93 -5.40 8.33 -8.62
CA THR A 93 -5.36 9.01 -7.32
C THR A 93 -6.74 9.51 -6.90
N ASP A 94 -7.46 10.16 -7.81
CA ASP A 94 -8.75 10.77 -7.52
C ASP A 94 -9.84 9.71 -7.38
N TYR A 95 -9.83 8.72 -8.28
CA TYR A 95 -10.68 7.54 -8.22
C TYR A 95 -10.57 6.83 -6.86
N TRP A 96 -9.34 6.57 -6.41
CA TRP A 96 -9.12 5.92 -5.12
C TRP A 96 -9.67 6.77 -3.97
N GLY A 97 -9.44 8.08 -4.02
CA GLY A 97 -9.93 9.02 -3.00
C GLY A 97 -11.46 9.09 -2.92
N ARG A 98 -12.15 8.91 -4.05
CA ARG A 98 -13.61 8.93 -4.14
C ARG A 98 -14.24 7.60 -3.71
N THR A 99 -13.64 6.47 -4.09
CA THR A 99 -14.27 5.15 -3.99
C THR A 99 -13.89 4.37 -2.75
N GLN A 100 -12.74 4.66 -2.14
CA GLN A 100 -12.29 3.97 -0.93
C GLN A 100 -12.66 4.80 0.29
N GLU A 101 -13.35 4.18 1.25
CA GLU A 101 -13.49 4.75 2.59
C GLU A 101 -12.08 4.86 3.19
N LEU A 102 -11.55 6.08 3.20
CA LEU A 102 -10.47 6.41 4.11
C LEU A 102 -11.03 6.14 5.50
N GLY A 103 -10.46 5.14 6.19
CA GLY A 103 -10.69 4.95 7.61
C GLY A 103 -10.42 6.27 8.37
N PRO A 104 -10.79 6.36 9.65
CA PRO A 104 -10.61 7.57 10.43
C PRO A 104 -9.20 8.13 10.25
N GLU A 105 -9.10 9.45 10.08
CA GLU A 105 -7.84 10.13 9.81
C GLU A 105 -6.79 9.67 10.82
N PRO A 106 -5.59 9.29 10.34
CA PRO A 106 -4.59 8.77 11.24
C PRO A 106 -4.20 9.80 12.33
N ASP A 107 -4.65 9.57 13.57
CA ASP A 107 -4.26 10.35 14.74
C ASP A 107 -2.82 10.03 15.20
N PRO A 108 -1.99 11.03 15.56
CA PRO A 108 -0.61 10.81 16.01
C PRO A 108 -0.46 9.81 17.17
N MET A 109 -1.45 9.66 18.05
CA MET A 109 -1.38 8.74 19.18
C MET A 109 -1.42 7.27 18.76
N GLN A 110 -2.00 6.95 17.60
CA GLN A 110 -2.06 5.57 17.13
C GLN A 110 -0.67 4.97 16.93
N PHE A 111 0.32 5.80 16.54
CA PHE A 111 1.70 5.34 16.31
C PHE A 111 2.39 4.99 17.64
N HIS A 112 2.06 5.69 18.72
CA HIS A 112 2.56 5.38 20.07
C HIS A 112 1.94 4.10 20.62
N VAL A 113 0.66 3.85 20.34
CA VAL A 113 -0.02 2.61 20.71
C VAL A 113 0.59 1.42 19.96
N GLU A 114 0.77 1.53 18.64
CA GLU A 114 1.31 0.44 17.83
C GLU A 114 2.77 0.08 18.22
N LEU A 115 3.59 1.09 18.55
CA LEU A 115 4.94 0.88 19.10
C LEU A 115 4.92 0.17 20.46
N SER A 116 4.01 0.56 21.34
CA SER A 116 3.85 -0.04 22.67
C SER A 116 3.39 -1.50 22.58
N GLU A 117 2.44 -1.79 21.68
CA GLU A 117 1.99 -3.16 21.43
C GLU A 117 3.09 -4.04 20.84
N ARG A 118 3.89 -3.53 19.90
CA ARG A 118 5.05 -4.26 19.37
C ARG A 118 6.12 -4.49 20.43
N ALA A 119 6.35 -3.51 21.30
CA ALA A 119 7.26 -3.67 22.43
C ALA A 119 6.74 -4.74 23.41
N ALA A 120 5.45 -4.73 23.73
CA ALA A 120 4.82 -5.72 24.60
C ALA A 120 4.87 -7.14 24.00
N ARG A 121 4.63 -7.27 22.69
CA ARG A 121 4.71 -8.57 22.00
C ARG A 121 6.14 -9.12 21.98
N ARG A 122 7.15 -8.27 21.75
CA ARG A 122 8.56 -8.65 21.87
C ARG A 122 8.96 -9.05 23.29
N ALA A 123 8.46 -8.33 24.30
CA ALA A 123 8.72 -8.68 25.70
C ALA A 123 8.08 -10.03 26.08
N GLY A 124 6.86 -10.30 25.59
CA GLY A 124 6.19 -11.60 25.78
C GLY A 124 6.89 -12.76 25.07
N GLU A 125 7.38 -12.54 23.84
CA GLU A 125 8.15 -13.54 23.08
C GLU A 125 9.52 -13.83 23.71
N ALA A 126 10.19 -12.83 24.29
CA ALA A 126 11.46 -13.04 25.02
C ALA A 126 11.27 -13.91 26.27
N SER A 127 10.17 -13.74 27.00
CA SER A 127 9.86 -14.55 28.19
C SER A 127 9.48 -16.00 27.87
N ALA A 128 9.06 -16.31 26.65
CA ALA A 128 8.68 -17.67 26.24
C ALA A 128 9.88 -18.53 25.80
N VAL A 129 11.05 -17.94 25.58
CA VAL A 129 12.28 -18.64 25.15
C VAL A 129 13.14 -19.07 26.35
N GLU A 130 12.88 -18.55 27.55
CA GLU A 130 13.62 -18.87 28.78
C GLU A 130 12.91 -19.90 29.69
N GLY A 131 11.82 -20.53 29.21
CA GLY A 131 11.01 -21.52 29.94
C GLY A 131 11.19 -22.95 29.45
#